data_AF-A0A519HH50-F1
#
_entry.id   AF-A0A519HH50-F1
#
_cell.length_a   1.000
_cell.length_b   1.000
_cell.length_c   1.000
_cell.angle_alpha   90.00
_cell.angle_beta   90.00
_cell.angle_gamma   90.00
#
_symmetry.space_group_name_H-M   'P 1'
#
loop_
_entity.id
_entity.type
_entity.pdbx_description
1 polymer ?
#
loop_
_entity_poly.entity_id
_entity_poly.type
_entity_poly.pdbx_seq_one_letter_code
_entity_poly.pdbx_strand_id
1 'polypeptide(L)' 'MRIAQGSLKELETHLILAERVGVTAPGSTDTILEKADELGRMLRSLISKVQETVR' A
#
# COMPACT_ATOMS: atom_id res chain seq x y z
N MET A 1 -3.48 -9.76 -10.71
CA MET A 1 -3.70 -8.80 -9.61
C MET A 1 -2.55 -8.66 -8.60
N ARG A 2 -1.50 -9.49 -8.63
CA ARG A 2 -0.32 -9.36 -7.74
C ARG A 2 0.49 -8.07 -7.95
N ILE A 3 0.48 -7.52 -9.17
CA ILE A 3 1.20 -6.27 -9.51
C ILE A 3 0.71 -5.10 -8.66
N ALA A 4 -0.62 -4.87 -8.57
CA ALA A 4 -1.18 -3.76 -7.81
C ALA A 4 -0.83 -3.82 -6.31
N GLN A 5 -0.84 -5.03 -5.71
CA GLN A 5 -0.40 -5.21 -4.33
C GLN A 5 1.10 -4.97 -4.16
N GLY A 6 1.93 -5.43 -5.10
CA GLY A 6 3.37 -5.20 -5.11
C GLY A 6 3.69 -3.70 -5.17
N SER A 7 3.13 -2.99 -6.15
CA SER A 7 3.33 -1.55 -6.31
C SER A 7 2.89 -0.75 -5.07
N LEU A 8 1.80 -1.15 -4.41
CA LEU A 8 1.35 -0.48 -3.19
C LEU A 8 2.31 -0.69 -2.02
N LYS A 9 2.88 -1.89 -1.87
CA LYS A 9 3.89 -2.19 -0.84
C LYS A 9 5.21 -1.46 -1.11
N GLU A 10 5.59 -1.33 -2.38
CA GLU A 10 6.74 -0.52 -2.79
C GLU A 10 6.53 0.96 -2.46
N LEU A 11 5.32 1.50 -2.66
CA LEU A 11 4.99 2.88 -2.27
C LEU A 11 5.11 3.10 -0.76
N GLU A 12 4.52 2.22 0.06
CA GLU A 12 4.65 2.30 1.53
C GLU A 12 6.11 2.31 1.97
N THR A 13 6.93 1.44 1.36
CA THR A 13 8.37 1.37 1.63
C THR A 13 9.07 2.69 1.30
N HIS A 14 8.79 3.27 0.13
CA HIS A 14 9.38 4.56 -0.26
C HIS A 14 8.98 5.70 0.68
N LEU A 15 7.72 5.75 1.15
CA LEU A 15 7.26 6.78 2.09
C LEU A 15 8.00 6.68 3.43
N ILE A 16 8.14 5.47 3.98
CA ILE A 16 8.89 5.23 5.22
C ILE A 16 10.37 5.64 5.06
N LEU A 17 10.97 5.31 3.92
CA LEU A 17 12.37 5.69 3.65
C LEU A 17 12.51 7.20 3.50
N ALA A 18 11.62 7.85 2.76
CA ALA A 18 11.64 9.29 2.53
C ALA A 18 11.59 10.08 3.84
N GLU A 19 10.80 9.61 4.82
CA GLU A 19 10.75 10.22 6.14
C GLU A 19 12.03 9.97 6.94
N ARG A 20 12.57 8.74 6.92
CA ARG A 20 13.82 8.40 7.61
C ARG A 20 15.04 9.14 7.09
N VAL A 21 15.10 9.43 5.79
CA VAL A 21 16.21 10.15 5.17
C VAL A 21 15.99 11.67 5.10
N GLY A 22 14.91 12.18 5.67
CA GLY A 22 14.62 13.62 5.73
C GLY A 22 14.23 14.24 4.38
N VAL A 23 13.78 13.44 3.41
CA VAL A 23 13.21 13.93 2.14
C VAL A 23 11.82 14.53 2.39
N THR A 24 11.10 14.02 3.38
CA THR A 24 9.81 14.54 3.84
C THR A 24 9.89 14.99 5.29
N ALA A 25 9.00 15.89 5.69
CA ALA A 25 8.89 16.28 7.10
C ALA A 25 8.38 15.11 7.96
N PRO A 26 8.80 15.00 9.23
CA PRO A 26 8.26 14.00 10.15
C PRO A 26 6.73 14.04 10.22
N GLY A 27 6.08 12.89 10.17
CA GLY A 27 4.62 12.73 10.19
C GLY A 27 3.89 13.17 8.92
N SER A 28 4.59 13.73 7.92
CA SER A 28 3.91 14.17 6.69
C SER A 28 3.48 13.03 5.78
N THR A 29 3.90 11.79 6.08
CA THR A 29 3.54 10.59 5.30
C THR A 29 2.43 9.75 5.94
N ASP A 30 2.07 10.02 7.19
CA ASP A 30 1.15 9.20 7.99
C ASP A 30 -0.21 9.00 7.31
N THR A 31 -0.86 10.08 6.88
CA THR A 31 -2.17 9.99 6.20
C THR A 31 -2.08 9.21 4.89
N ILE A 32 -0.94 9.24 4.20
CA ILE A 32 -0.74 8.47 2.96
C ILE A 32 -0.55 6.99 3.28
N LEU A 33 0.23 6.67 4.32
CA LEU A 33 0.44 5.31 4.80
C LEU A 33 -0.87 4.67 5.30
N GLU A 34 -1.70 5.41 6.04
CA GLU A 34 -3.02 4.96 6.48
C GLU A 34 -3.93 4.59 5.30
N LYS A 35 -3.97 5.46 4.29
CA LYS A 35 -4.75 5.22 3.05
C LYS A 35 -4.19 4.04 2.27
N ALA A 36 -2.86 3.89 2.19
CA ALA A 36 -2.23 2.77 1.51
C ALA A 36 -2.59 1.44 2.18
N ASP A 37 -2.60 1.39 3.50
CA ASP A 37 -2.98 0.19 4.25
C ASP A 37 -4.46 -0.16 4.06
N GLU A 38 -5.36 0.83 4.11
CA GLU A 38 -6.78 0.66 3.78
C GLU A 38 -6.97 0.10 2.35
N LEU A 39 -6.33 0.74 1.37
CA LEU A 39 -6.38 0.30 -0.03
C LEU A 39 -5.84 -1.12 -0.18
N GLY A 40 -4.80 -1.47 0.58
CA GLY A 40 -4.22 -2.81 0.59
C GLY A 40 -5.18 -3.88 1.11
N ARG A 41 -5.99 -3.57 2.13
CA ARG A 41 -7.06 -4.46 2.62
C ARG A 41 -8.16 -4.65 1.57
N MET A 42 -8.61 -3.58 0.95
CA MET A 42 -9.62 -3.62 -0.11
C MET A 42 -9.14 -4.46 -1.31
N LEU A 43 -7.91 -4.23 -1.76
CA LEU A 43 -7.30 -4.99 -2.84
C LEU A 43 -7.17 -6.47 -2.49
N ARG A 44 -6.75 -6.81 -1.25
CA ARG A 44 -6.72 -8.21 -0.79
C ARG A 44 -8.11 -8.87 -0.87
N SER A 45 -9.14 -8.19 -0.36
CA SER A 45 -10.52 -8.70 -0.38
C SER A 45 -11.01 -8.94 -1.82
N LEU A 46 -10.79 -7.95 -2.70
CA LEU A 46 -11.13 -8.07 -4.11
C LEU A 46 -10.41 -9.25 -4.79
N ILE A 47 -9.11 -9.39 -4.57
CA ILE A 47 -8.31 -10.48 -5.15
C ILE A 47 -8.83 -11.83 -4.69
N SER A 48 -9.10 -11.99 -3.39
CA SER A 48 -9.68 -13.23 -2.85
C SER A 48 -11.00 -13.55 -3.56
N LYS A 49 -11.88 -12.56 -3.71
CA LYS A 49 -13.19 -12.76 -4.33
C LYS A 49 -13.11 -13.14 -5.80
N VAL A 50 -12.21 -12.50 -6.55
CA VAL A 50 -11.97 -12.82 -7.95
C VAL A 50 -11.39 -14.22 -8.09
N GLN A 51 -10.45 -14.61 -7.21
CA GLN A 51 -9.85 -15.95 -7.22
C GLN A 51 -10.85 -17.06 -6.87
N GLU A 52 -11.78 -16.80 -5.95
CA GLU A 52 -12.91 -17.71 -5.67
C GLU A 52 -13.80 -17.89 -6.89
N THR A 53 -14.04 -16.83 -7.66
CA THR A 53 -14.97 -16.84 -8.81
C THR A 53 -14.38 -17.53 -10.05
N VAL A 54 -13.05 -17.57 -10.16
CA VAL A 54 -12.33 -18.16 -11.31
C VAL A 54 -11.95 -19.64 -11.06
N ARG A 55 -12.30 -20.20 -9.89
CA ARG A 55 -12.21 -21.64 -9.61
C ARG A 55 -13.47 -22.37 -10.08
#